data_AF-A0A8B6H2V4-F1
#
_entry.id   AF-A0A8B6H2V4-F1
#
_cell.length_a   1.000
_cell.length_b   1.000
_cell.length_c   1.000
_cell.angle_alpha   90.00
_cell.angle_beta   90.00
_cell.angle_gamma   90.00
#
_symmetry.space_group_name_H-M   'P 1'
#
loop_
_entity.id
_entity.type
_entity.pdbx_description
1 polymer ?
#
loop_
_entity_poly.entity_id
_entity_poly.type
_entity_poly.pdbx_seq_one_letter_code
_entity_poly.pdbx_strand_id
1 'polypeptide(L)'
;MDKTSRMSASKVRPPRKFNHFELTRPTDLAAAYHYDKVLGVLAKEPNDRSDSDICQIKSWFQKKSDLFNQLNDEIILDLIKNCEFVTVERDHVIIKQGDKGDCFFIILNGSVAIFIGSTITKEDGRQERALEELESSTKDTEITDLQEDFKEMKFDRSNFGKYVGKIESGKSFGELALLNADCVRNASIIADEATDLIVINRELFNRCIRLFHAKEFEERNHFVESNPLFKGWLPKFKVQMAMSLRKEKLNFERVIVKQGDRFDGLRFITSGQAKLTSDSHLHSIQYPEYYPLPDVDELEKDEVRESLRQELKMNECKSATKSRPKLFTNDTDRSDKRSPKQSNRNIELCLICSQEIIGDMEVAMELDTYSYTVTCIQETEMYVLDQKNYERLIEKRHPQTIEKIKKSVQEKYSLTLSWIKDKKEIPLFRYLIYKIQKKERKQKIKQKEIKGQDKKISDDWIASSLKTGPLVDMFGPGSVFHIIRMKAKQRNMEKLDYKANKRITRECSRHNKYPA
;
A
#
# COMPACT_ATOMS: atom_id res chain seq x y z
N MET A 1 -50.69 -3.79 3.34
CA MET A 1 -50.44 -2.69 4.29
C MET A 1 -49.03 -2.23 4.08
N ASP A 2 -48.85 -1.34 3.11
CA ASP A 2 -47.57 -0.77 2.70
C ASP A 2 -46.99 0.10 3.81
N LYS A 3 -45.79 -0.27 4.26
CA LYS A 3 -44.88 0.61 4.98
C LYS A 3 -43.61 0.72 4.15
N THR A 4 -43.69 1.47 3.06
CA THR A 4 -42.52 2.09 2.46
C THR A 4 -41.88 3.00 3.52
N SER A 5 -40.60 2.77 3.80
CA SER A 5 -39.78 3.64 4.63
C SER A 5 -39.81 5.06 4.06
N ARG A 6 -40.77 5.87 4.50
CA ARG A 6 -40.70 7.32 4.34
C ARG A 6 -39.40 7.77 4.99
N MET A 7 -38.51 8.34 4.19
CA MET A 7 -37.41 9.17 4.68
C MET A 7 -37.95 10.05 5.81
N SER A 8 -37.27 10.09 6.95
CA SER A 8 -37.66 10.92 8.09
C SER A 8 -37.89 12.35 7.60
N ALA A 9 -39.15 12.76 7.56
CA ALA A 9 -39.67 13.89 6.79
C ALA A 9 -39.32 15.28 7.39
N SER A 10 -38.26 15.41 8.17
CA SER A 10 -37.98 16.62 8.95
C SER A 10 -36.93 17.57 8.34
N LYS A 11 -36.24 17.22 7.24
CA LYS A 11 -35.20 18.09 6.63
C LYS A 11 -35.04 18.00 5.10
N VAL A 12 -36.03 17.49 4.35
CA VAL A 12 -36.01 17.58 2.88
C VAL A 12 -36.55 18.96 2.49
N ARG A 13 -35.68 19.84 1.97
CA ARG A 13 -36.09 21.18 1.51
C ARG A 13 -36.40 21.16 0.01
N PRO A 14 -37.32 22.02 -0.46
CA PRO A 14 -37.48 22.28 -1.88
C PRO A 14 -36.17 22.81 -2.51
N PRO A 15 -35.98 22.67 -3.83
CA PRO A 15 -34.77 23.10 -4.54
C PRO A 15 -34.40 24.54 -4.20
N ARG A 16 -33.14 24.77 -3.85
CA ARG A 16 -32.62 26.11 -3.59
C ARG A 16 -32.59 26.91 -4.89
N LYS A 17 -33.15 28.12 -4.88
CA LYS A 17 -32.92 29.10 -5.95
C LYS A 17 -31.45 29.55 -5.87
N PHE A 18 -30.70 29.44 -6.98
CA PHE A 18 -29.34 29.96 -7.03
C PHE A 18 -29.34 31.49 -6.93
N ASN A 19 -28.55 32.05 -6.01
CA ASN A 19 -28.33 33.49 -5.94
C ASN A 19 -27.28 33.87 -7.00
N HIS A 20 -27.73 34.40 -8.14
CA HIS A 20 -26.85 34.81 -9.25
C HIS A 20 -25.93 36.00 -8.95
N PHE A 21 -26.05 36.64 -7.78
CA PHE A 21 -25.34 37.87 -7.44
C PHE A 21 -23.83 37.71 -7.17
N GLU A 22 -23.31 36.49 -7.04
CA GLU A 22 -21.89 36.22 -6.75
C GLU A 22 -21.05 35.75 -7.95
N LEU A 23 -21.65 35.56 -9.13
CA LEU A 23 -20.95 35.03 -10.32
C LEU A 23 -20.40 36.17 -11.19
N THR A 24 -19.08 36.34 -11.22
CA THR A 24 -18.42 37.46 -11.92
C THR A 24 -18.04 37.16 -13.38
N ARG A 25 -18.27 35.93 -13.88
CA ARG A 25 -17.88 35.50 -15.24
C ARG A 25 -19.10 35.12 -16.10
N PRO A 26 -19.16 35.53 -17.38
CA PRO A 26 -20.31 35.24 -18.26
C PRO A 26 -20.58 33.76 -18.52
N THR A 27 -19.52 32.94 -18.57
CA THR A 27 -19.62 31.47 -18.74
C THR A 27 -20.30 30.80 -17.56
N ASP A 28 -20.06 31.32 -16.35
CA ASP A 28 -20.54 30.74 -15.11
C ASP A 28 -22.03 31.11 -14.89
N LEU A 29 -22.45 32.29 -15.36
CA LEU A 29 -23.87 32.67 -15.41
C LEU A 29 -24.70 31.79 -16.36
N ALA A 30 -24.18 31.50 -17.56
CA ALA A 30 -24.88 30.64 -18.52
C ALA A 30 -25.01 29.21 -17.99
N ALA A 31 -23.96 28.68 -17.37
CA ALA A 31 -23.99 27.37 -16.72
C ALA A 31 -24.97 27.33 -15.54
N ALA A 32 -25.03 28.39 -14.73
CA ALA A 32 -25.99 28.52 -13.63
C ALA A 32 -27.44 28.57 -14.12
N TYR A 33 -27.73 29.34 -15.17
CA TYR A 33 -29.08 29.40 -15.76
C TYR A 33 -29.51 28.07 -16.37
N HIS A 34 -28.58 27.35 -17.01
CA HIS A 34 -28.82 25.99 -17.47
C HIS A 34 -29.10 25.03 -16.31
N TYR A 35 -28.40 25.18 -15.17
CA TYR A 35 -28.62 24.36 -13.99
C TYR A 35 -29.98 24.62 -13.35
N ASP A 36 -30.41 25.88 -13.21
CA ASP A 36 -31.74 26.21 -12.69
C ASP A 36 -32.87 25.66 -13.57
N LYS A 37 -32.67 25.65 -14.90
CA LYS A 37 -33.60 25.00 -15.82
C LYS A 37 -33.66 23.49 -15.58
N VAL A 38 -32.53 22.83 -15.34
CA VAL A 38 -32.47 21.40 -14.98
C VAL A 38 -33.22 21.14 -13.68
N LEU A 39 -32.95 21.94 -12.64
CA LEU A 39 -33.65 21.85 -11.36
C LEU A 39 -35.16 22.06 -11.52
N GLY A 40 -35.58 23.02 -12.36
CA GLY A 40 -36.99 23.29 -12.63
C GLY A 40 -37.73 22.12 -13.28
N VAL A 41 -37.05 21.31 -14.11
CA VAL A 41 -37.64 20.09 -14.70
C VAL A 41 -37.66 18.96 -13.69
N LEU A 42 -36.57 18.75 -12.95
CA LEU A 42 -36.45 17.66 -11.98
C LEU A 42 -37.31 17.88 -10.72
N ALA A 43 -37.66 19.13 -10.41
CA ALA A 43 -38.58 19.46 -9.33
C ALA A 43 -40.03 19.06 -9.62
N LYS A 44 -40.39 18.84 -10.90
CA LYS A 44 -41.70 18.31 -11.28
C LYS A 44 -41.78 16.82 -10.95
N GLU A 45 -42.98 16.34 -10.64
CA GLU A 45 -43.22 14.90 -10.49
C GLU A 45 -42.94 14.16 -11.81
N PRO A 46 -42.55 12.88 -11.77
CA PRO A 46 -42.24 12.08 -12.97
C PRO A 46 -43.31 12.13 -14.08
N ASN A 47 -44.59 12.21 -13.70
CA ASN A 47 -45.71 12.25 -14.64
C ASN A 47 -45.88 13.61 -15.34
N ASP A 48 -45.39 14.69 -14.72
CA ASP A 48 -45.53 16.07 -15.21
C ASP A 48 -44.33 16.54 -16.04
N ARG A 49 -43.32 15.68 -16.20
CA ARG A 49 -42.14 15.97 -17.01
C ARG A 49 -42.45 15.74 -18.49
N SER A 50 -42.42 16.81 -19.29
CA SER A 50 -42.64 16.71 -20.73
C SER A 50 -41.42 16.11 -21.43
N ASP A 51 -41.64 15.27 -22.45
CA ASP A 51 -40.53 14.64 -23.19
C ASP A 51 -39.64 15.68 -23.92
N SER A 52 -40.18 16.86 -24.24
CA SER A 52 -39.42 18.00 -24.78
C SER A 52 -38.47 18.61 -23.73
N ASP A 53 -38.95 18.83 -22.51
CA ASP A 53 -38.13 19.33 -21.40
C ASP A 53 -36.99 18.35 -21.08
N ILE A 54 -37.31 17.05 -21.06
CA ILE A 54 -36.35 15.97 -20.81
C ILE A 54 -35.26 15.96 -21.90
N CYS A 55 -35.65 16.04 -23.17
CA CYS A 55 -34.69 16.10 -24.29
C CYS A 55 -33.74 17.29 -24.20
N GLN A 56 -34.21 18.44 -23.70
CA GLN A 56 -33.39 19.64 -23.57
C GLN A 56 -32.31 19.50 -22.49
N ILE A 57 -32.59 18.79 -21.40
CA ILE A 57 -31.64 18.63 -20.28
C ILE A 57 -30.73 17.40 -20.43
N LYS A 58 -31.04 16.48 -21.35
CA LYS A 58 -30.25 15.28 -21.65
C LYS A 58 -28.76 15.57 -21.88
N SER A 59 -28.44 16.57 -22.72
CA SER A 59 -27.04 16.91 -23.04
C SER A 59 -26.28 17.39 -21.80
N TRP A 60 -26.96 18.05 -20.87
CA TRP A 60 -26.37 18.48 -19.61
C TRP A 60 -26.03 17.26 -18.74
N PHE A 61 -26.94 16.28 -18.64
CA PHE A 61 -26.72 15.04 -17.89
C PHE A 61 -25.54 14.21 -18.43
N GLN A 62 -25.43 14.06 -19.74
CA GLN A 62 -24.33 13.33 -20.39
C GLN A 62 -22.96 13.95 -20.09
N LYS A 63 -22.88 15.28 -20.01
CA LYS A 63 -21.63 15.99 -19.68
C LYS A 63 -21.30 16.00 -18.19
N LYS A 64 -22.30 15.75 -17.33
CA LYS A 64 -22.15 15.92 -15.88
C LYS A 64 -21.61 14.68 -15.18
N SER A 65 -21.89 13.48 -15.67
CA SER A 65 -21.40 12.22 -15.09
C SER A 65 -20.85 11.29 -16.15
N ASP A 66 -19.70 10.68 -15.86
CA ASP A 66 -19.11 9.63 -16.69
C ASP A 66 -20.05 8.44 -16.87
N LEU A 67 -20.89 8.17 -15.88
CA LEU A 67 -21.90 7.11 -15.93
C LEU A 67 -22.91 7.37 -17.04
N PHE A 68 -23.41 8.60 -17.16
CA PHE A 68 -24.39 8.94 -18.19
C PHE A 68 -23.79 9.01 -19.59
N ASN A 69 -22.49 9.30 -19.71
CA ASN A 69 -21.81 9.33 -21.00
C ASN A 69 -21.71 7.93 -21.64
N GLN A 70 -21.74 6.87 -20.84
CA GLN A 70 -21.60 5.48 -21.31
C GLN A 70 -22.95 4.76 -21.49
N LEU A 71 -24.07 5.39 -21.09
CA LEU A 71 -25.41 4.83 -21.23
C LEU A 71 -26.07 5.24 -22.55
N ASN A 72 -26.95 4.37 -23.05
CA ASN A 72 -27.74 4.66 -24.25
C ASN A 72 -28.72 5.81 -23.99
N ASP A 73 -29.01 6.55 -25.06
CA ASP A 73 -29.91 7.71 -25.02
C ASP A 73 -31.30 7.38 -24.46
N GLU A 74 -31.88 6.25 -24.84
CA GLU A 74 -33.19 5.78 -24.35
C GLU A 74 -33.18 5.56 -22.83
N ILE A 75 -32.08 5.01 -22.31
CA ILE A 75 -31.89 4.74 -20.87
C ILE A 75 -31.78 6.06 -20.11
N ILE A 76 -31.09 7.05 -20.67
CA ILE A 76 -30.94 8.38 -20.06
C ILE A 76 -32.29 9.11 -20.00
N LEU A 77 -33.07 9.06 -21.07
CA LEU A 77 -34.41 9.66 -21.10
C LEU A 77 -35.31 9.02 -20.04
N ASP A 78 -35.28 7.70 -19.92
CA ASP A 78 -36.05 6.97 -18.93
C ASP A 78 -35.62 7.27 -17.48
N LEU A 79 -34.31 7.45 -17.25
CA LEU A 79 -33.76 7.89 -15.98
C LEU A 79 -34.25 9.30 -15.62
N ILE A 80 -34.13 10.26 -16.53
CA ILE A 80 -34.56 11.64 -16.28
C ILE A 80 -36.07 11.73 -16.07
N LYS A 81 -36.86 10.86 -16.72
CA LYS A 81 -38.31 10.82 -16.53
C LYS A 81 -38.69 10.34 -15.13
N ASN A 82 -38.06 9.27 -14.65
CA ASN A 82 -38.52 8.53 -13.47
C ASN A 82 -37.68 8.75 -12.20
N CYS A 83 -36.64 9.57 -12.25
CA CYS A 83 -35.81 9.84 -11.09
C CYS A 83 -36.43 10.89 -10.14
N GLU A 84 -36.10 10.79 -8.86
CA GLU A 84 -36.48 11.78 -7.85
C GLU A 84 -35.32 12.73 -7.55
N PHE A 85 -35.61 13.99 -7.29
CA PHE A 85 -34.61 15.00 -6.95
C PHE A 85 -34.73 15.40 -5.49
N VAL A 86 -33.60 15.39 -4.78
CA VAL A 86 -33.53 15.69 -3.35
C VAL A 86 -32.32 16.59 -3.07
N THR A 87 -32.55 17.71 -2.39
CA THR A 87 -31.46 18.53 -1.83
C THR A 87 -31.30 18.20 -0.34
N VAL A 88 -30.07 17.87 0.07
CA VAL A 88 -29.71 17.60 1.46
C VAL A 88 -28.77 18.69 1.99
N GLU A 89 -28.90 19.00 3.28
CA GLU A 89 -28.01 19.94 3.96
C GLU A 89 -26.72 19.27 4.43
N ARG A 90 -25.71 20.08 4.74
CA ARG A 90 -24.48 19.62 5.38
C ARG A 90 -24.79 18.80 6.64
N ASP A 91 -23.98 17.78 6.87
CA ASP A 91 -24.09 16.84 8.00
C ASP A 91 -25.35 15.95 7.98
N HIS A 92 -26.15 16.00 6.90
CA HIS A 92 -27.25 15.06 6.72
C HIS A 92 -26.74 13.65 6.39
N VAL A 93 -27.25 12.64 7.11
CA VAL A 93 -26.94 11.23 6.87
C VAL A 93 -27.84 10.70 5.76
N ILE A 94 -27.28 10.50 4.58
CA ILE A 94 -28.01 10.01 3.39
C ILE A 94 -28.16 8.49 3.48
N ILE A 95 -27.09 7.80 3.88
CA ILE A 95 -27.08 6.34 4.06
C ILE A 95 -26.49 6.04 5.42
N LYS A 96 -27.10 5.11 6.15
CA LYS A 96 -26.51 4.52 7.35
C LYS A 96 -26.10 3.09 7.06
N GLN A 97 -24.90 2.73 7.51
CA GLN A 97 -24.38 1.37 7.40
C GLN A 97 -25.27 0.37 8.15
N GLY A 98 -25.51 -0.78 7.54
CA GLY A 98 -26.33 -1.86 8.07
C GLY A 98 -27.81 -1.78 7.64
N ASP A 99 -28.26 -0.62 7.16
CA ASP A 99 -29.64 -0.48 6.69
C ASP A 99 -29.87 -1.27 5.40
N LYS A 100 -31.13 -1.64 5.15
CA LYS A 100 -31.53 -2.18 3.85
C LYS A 100 -31.55 -1.06 2.81
N GLY A 101 -30.85 -1.25 1.71
CA GLY A 101 -30.75 -0.32 0.60
C GLY A 101 -31.63 -0.73 -0.57
N ASP A 102 -32.50 0.18 -0.99
CA ASP A 102 -33.42 0.06 -2.12
C ASP A 102 -33.26 1.18 -3.16
N CYS A 103 -32.43 2.18 -2.88
CA CYS A 103 -32.16 3.29 -3.78
C CYS A 103 -30.68 3.44 -4.16
N PHE A 104 -30.43 4.11 -5.27
CA PHE A 104 -29.13 4.52 -5.78
C PHE A 104 -29.11 6.04 -5.90
N PHE A 105 -27.94 6.66 -5.71
CA PHE A 105 -27.81 8.11 -5.65
C PHE A 105 -26.76 8.62 -6.64
N ILE A 106 -27.04 9.76 -7.26
CA ILE A 106 -26.11 10.47 -8.15
C ILE A 106 -25.98 11.91 -7.66
N ILE A 107 -24.75 12.40 -7.51
CA ILE A 107 -24.46 13.75 -7.02
C ILE A 107 -24.46 14.73 -8.20
N LEU A 108 -25.40 15.67 -8.22
CA LEU A 108 -25.42 16.74 -9.21
C LEU A 108 -24.58 17.94 -8.77
N ASN A 109 -24.58 18.26 -7.48
CA ASN A 109 -23.81 19.35 -6.93
C ASN A 109 -23.48 19.07 -5.46
N GLY A 110 -22.37 19.61 -4.98
CA GLY A 110 -21.86 19.36 -3.64
C GLY A 110 -21.02 18.09 -3.52
N SER A 111 -20.89 17.60 -2.30
CA SER A 111 -20.05 16.45 -1.97
C SER A 111 -20.49 15.72 -0.71
N VAL A 112 -20.07 14.46 -0.60
CA VAL A 112 -20.40 13.56 0.50
C VAL A 112 -19.16 12.82 1.01
N ALA A 113 -19.14 12.53 2.31
CA ALA A 113 -18.11 11.77 2.99
C ALA A 113 -18.59 10.35 3.30
N ILE A 114 -17.69 9.38 3.15
CA ILE A 114 -17.92 7.96 3.41
C ILE A 114 -17.30 7.56 4.75
N PHE A 115 -18.08 6.93 5.60
CA PHE A 115 -17.67 6.39 6.90
C PHE A 115 -17.98 4.89 6.98
N ILE A 116 -17.05 4.10 7.52
CA ILE A 116 -17.25 2.67 7.75
C ILE A 116 -16.99 2.36 9.22
N GLY A 117 -18.05 1.94 9.91
CA GLY A 117 -18.04 1.38 11.23
C GLY A 117 -17.50 -0.04 11.25
N SER A 118 -16.74 -0.35 12.30
CA SER A 118 -16.21 -1.67 12.58
C SER A 118 -17.32 -2.68 12.92
N THR A 119 -18.60 -2.33 13.00
CA THR A 119 -19.67 -3.25 13.41
C THR A 119 -19.92 -4.44 12.45
N ILE A 120 -19.42 -4.41 11.20
CA ILE A 120 -19.33 -5.61 10.33
C ILE A 120 -18.30 -6.65 10.87
N THR A 121 -17.51 -6.28 11.89
CA THR A 121 -16.49 -7.10 12.57
C THR A 121 -16.97 -7.68 13.91
N LYS A 122 -18.28 -7.67 14.22
CA LYS A 122 -18.80 -8.14 15.51
C LYS A 122 -18.52 -9.62 15.85
N GLU A 123 -17.95 -10.41 14.94
CA GLU A 123 -17.43 -11.75 15.26
C GLU A 123 -15.95 -11.78 15.66
N ASP A 124 -15.16 -10.73 15.37
CA ASP A 124 -13.70 -10.71 15.60
C ASP A 124 -13.24 -9.75 16.71
N GLY A 125 -14.16 -9.04 17.37
CA GLY A 125 -13.88 -7.99 18.35
C GLY A 125 -13.42 -8.44 19.75
N ARG A 126 -12.73 -9.59 19.91
CA ARG A 126 -12.11 -9.95 21.20
C ARG A 126 -10.79 -9.24 21.48
N GLN A 127 -10.17 -8.59 20.49
CA GLN A 127 -8.86 -7.95 20.65
C GLN A 127 -8.88 -6.41 20.65
N GLU A 128 -9.94 -5.76 20.14
CA GLU A 128 -9.95 -4.30 19.96
C GLU A 128 -10.52 -3.54 21.19
N ARG A 129 -11.28 -4.20 22.08
CA ARG A 129 -11.85 -3.59 23.29
C ARG A 129 -10.81 -3.23 24.38
N ALA A 130 -9.64 -3.86 24.37
CA ALA A 130 -8.65 -3.64 25.42
C ALA A 130 -7.88 -2.31 25.30
N LEU A 131 -7.91 -1.64 24.15
CA LEU A 131 -7.21 -0.38 23.92
C LEU A 131 -8.11 0.85 24.16
N GLU A 132 -9.41 0.75 23.87
CA GLU A 132 -10.36 1.86 24.10
C GLU A 132 -10.74 2.03 25.58
N GLU A 133 -10.67 0.97 26.39
CA GLU A 133 -10.96 1.03 27.83
C GLU A 133 -9.84 1.71 28.64
N LEU A 134 -8.62 1.86 28.11
CA LEU A 134 -7.53 2.55 28.81
C LEU A 134 -7.58 4.08 28.65
N GLU A 135 -8.05 4.60 27.51
CA GLU A 135 -8.02 6.03 27.20
C GLU A 135 -9.20 6.83 27.80
N SER A 136 -10.23 6.14 28.30
CA SER A 136 -11.40 6.78 28.94
C SER A 136 -11.24 7.01 30.45
N SER A 137 -10.14 6.55 31.06
CA SER A 137 -9.95 6.57 32.52
C SER A 137 -9.31 7.83 33.10
N THR A 138 -9.03 8.86 32.27
CA THR A 138 -8.47 10.12 32.75
C THR A 138 -9.25 11.31 32.19
N LYS A 139 -10.34 11.71 32.87
CA LYS A 139 -10.87 13.09 32.97
C LYS A 139 -12.20 13.12 33.74
N ASP A 140 -12.11 13.04 35.06
CA ASP A 140 -12.98 13.78 35.97
C ASP A 140 -12.13 15.01 36.41
N THR A 141 -12.58 16.25 36.58
CA THR A 141 -13.77 16.83 37.24
C THR A 141 -13.80 18.30 36.75
N GLU A 142 -14.94 18.95 36.49
CA GLU A 142 -15.55 19.93 37.39
C GLU A 142 -16.90 20.40 36.83
N ILE A 143 -17.87 20.52 37.73
CA ILE A 143 -19.23 21.03 37.54
C ILE A 143 -19.23 22.49 37.98
N THR A 144 -19.68 23.42 37.13
CA THR A 144 -20.29 24.69 37.54
C THR A 144 -21.33 25.15 36.52
N ASP A 145 -22.58 25.18 36.98
CA ASP A 145 -23.61 26.21 36.82
C ASP A 145 -24.06 26.71 35.44
N LEU A 146 -25.29 26.29 35.10
CA LEU A 146 -26.41 27.06 34.54
C LEU A 146 -26.11 28.27 33.63
N GLN A 147 -26.21 28.06 32.31
CA GLN A 147 -26.79 29.01 31.36
C GLN A 147 -27.29 28.25 30.12
N GLU A 148 -28.61 28.25 29.92
CA GLU A 148 -29.27 27.73 28.72
C GLU A 148 -29.05 28.72 27.55
N ASP A 149 -28.01 28.48 26.77
CA ASP A 149 -27.81 29.17 25.48
C ASP A 149 -27.71 28.14 24.36
N PHE A 150 -28.40 28.43 23.25
CA PHE A 150 -28.52 27.63 22.02
C PHE A 150 -27.16 27.15 21.49
N LYS A 151 -26.69 26.00 21.97
CA LYS A 151 -25.53 25.31 21.43
C LYS A 151 -26.01 24.55 20.19
N GLU A 152 -25.65 25.04 19.00
CA GLU A 152 -25.71 24.23 17.78
C GLU A 152 -25.09 22.87 18.11
N MET A 153 -25.92 21.82 18.11
CA MET A 153 -25.45 20.46 18.33
C MET A 153 -24.44 20.16 17.22
N LYS A 154 -23.16 20.26 17.55
CA LYS A 154 -22.07 19.88 16.67
C LYS A 154 -22.30 18.43 16.30
N PHE A 155 -22.58 18.18 15.02
CA PHE A 155 -22.91 16.85 14.55
C PHE A 155 -21.67 15.95 14.63
N ASP A 156 -21.66 15.02 15.59
CA ASP A 156 -20.52 14.14 15.82
C ASP A 156 -20.45 13.01 14.79
N ARG A 157 -19.62 13.22 13.76
CA ARG A 157 -19.37 12.24 12.68
C ARG A 157 -18.64 10.98 13.15
N SER A 158 -18.00 11.01 14.33
CA SER A 158 -17.25 9.89 14.91
C SER A 158 -18.09 8.63 15.11
N ASN A 159 -19.40 8.79 15.32
CA ASN A 159 -20.33 7.67 15.55
C ASN A 159 -20.55 6.77 14.32
N PHE A 160 -20.15 7.21 13.13
CA PHE A 160 -20.33 6.46 11.88
C PHE A 160 -19.10 5.64 11.48
N GLY A 161 -18.07 5.63 12.33
CA GLY A 161 -16.84 4.88 12.15
C GLY A 161 -15.72 5.68 11.50
N LYS A 162 -14.74 4.98 10.91
CA LYS A 162 -13.56 5.61 10.32
C LYS A 162 -13.92 6.25 8.97
N TYR A 163 -13.46 7.48 8.76
CA TYR A 163 -13.53 8.16 7.46
C TYR A 163 -12.70 7.41 6.40
N VAL A 164 -13.32 7.09 5.27
CA VAL A 164 -12.70 6.33 4.18
C VAL A 164 -12.40 7.22 2.98
N GLY A 165 -13.29 8.14 2.62
CA GLY A 165 -13.09 8.99 1.45
C GLY A 165 -14.22 9.97 1.21
N LYS A 166 -14.07 10.77 0.15
CA LYS A 166 -15.02 11.78 -0.30
C LYS A 166 -15.47 11.48 -1.73
N ILE A 167 -16.74 11.73 -2.02
CA ILE A 167 -17.33 11.65 -3.35
C ILE A 167 -17.81 13.04 -3.73
N GLU A 168 -17.41 13.49 -4.92
CA GLU A 168 -17.69 14.83 -5.45
C GLU A 168 -18.79 14.78 -6.52
N SER A 169 -19.31 15.96 -6.87
CA SER A 169 -20.27 16.17 -7.96
C SER A 169 -19.88 15.41 -9.24
N GLY A 170 -20.88 14.79 -9.88
CA GLY A 170 -20.73 14.00 -11.10
C GLY A 170 -20.51 12.50 -10.85
N LYS A 171 -20.25 12.10 -9.60
CA LYS A 171 -20.12 10.69 -9.21
C LYS A 171 -21.40 10.16 -8.57
N SER A 172 -21.47 8.84 -8.45
CA SER A 172 -22.62 8.11 -7.94
C SER A 172 -22.23 7.16 -6.80
N PHE A 173 -23.22 6.75 -6.00
CA PHE A 173 -23.01 5.84 -4.88
C PHE A 173 -24.27 5.05 -4.50
N GLY A 174 -24.06 3.92 -3.81
CA GLY A 174 -25.13 3.08 -3.27
C GLY A 174 -25.48 1.88 -4.15
N GLU A 175 -24.71 1.65 -5.21
CA GLU A 175 -24.83 0.56 -6.16
C GLU A 175 -24.65 -0.81 -5.49
N LEU A 176 -23.70 -0.93 -4.55
CA LEU A 176 -23.31 -2.21 -3.96
C LEU A 176 -24.46 -2.90 -3.22
N ALA A 177 -25.32 -2.13 -2.56
CA ALA A 177 -26.48 -2.70 -1.88
C ALA A 177 -27.50 -3.25 -2.88
N LEU A 178 -27.62 -2.65 -4.08
CA LEU A 178 -28.56 -3.12 -5.09
C LEU A 178 -28.02 -4.31 -5.89
N LEU A 179 -26.70 -4.48 -5.93
CA LEU A 179 -26.04 -5.61 -6.58
C LEU A 179 -26.05 -6.88 -5.71
N ASN A 180 -25.93 -6.74 -4.39
CA ASN A 180 -25.89 -7.86 -3.46
C ASN A 180 -27.28 -8.41 -3.14
N ALA A 181 -27.38 -9.73 -2.93
CA ALA A 181 -28.64 -10.38 -2.57
C ALA A 181 -29.22 -9.88 -1.24
N ASP A 182 -28.36 -9.62 -0.25
CA ASP A 182 -28.77 -9.23 1.11
C ASP A 182 -29.28 -7.78 1.20
N CYS A 183 -29.03 -6.98 0.16
CA CYS A 183 -29.45 -5.59 0.07
C CYS A 183 -28.98 -4.69 1.23
N VAL A 184 -27.85 -5.02 1.86
CA VAL A 184 -27.33 -4.28 3.03
C VAL A 184 -26.39 -3.15 2.61
N ARG A 185 -26.52 -2.00 3.27
CA ARG A 185 -25.61 -0.85 3.12
C ARG A 185 -24.29 -1.10 3.84
N ASN A 186 -23.19 -1.14 3.10
CA ASN A 186 -21.86 -1.46 3.64
C ASN A 186 -21.14 -0.28 4.31
N ALA A 187 -21.60 0.95 4.08
CA ALA A 187 -20.99 2.18 4.58
C ALA A 187 -22.07 3.22 4.90
N SER A 188 -21.73 4.15 5.78
CA SER A 188 -22.54 5.34 6.05
C SER A 188 -22.05 6.49 5.17
N ILE A 189 -22.97 7.29 4.64
CA ILE A 189 -22.68 8.41 3.74
C ILE A 189 -23.34 9.66 4.30
N ILE A 190 -22.54 10.71 4.46
CA ILE A 190 -22.93 11.95 5.13
C ILE A 190 -22.59 13.12 4.20
N ALA A 191 -23.49 14.07 4.05
CA ALA A 191 -23.25 15.26 3.23
C ALA A 191 -22.14 16.14 3.85
N ASP A 192 -21.11 16.46 3.06
CA ASP A 192 -20.04 17.37 3.49
C ASP A 192 -20.46 18.84 3.34
N GLU A 193 -21.35 19.13 2.42
CA GLU A 193 -21.91 20.44 2.14
C GLU A 193 -23.39 20.31 1.74
N ALA A 194 -24.03 21.41 1.34
CA ALA A 194 -25.37 21.31 0.74
C ALA A 194 -25.23 20.57 -0.61
N THR A 195 -25.90 19.42 -0.72
CA THR A 195 -25.68 18.48 -1.82
C THR A 195 -26.99 18.19 -2.53
N ASP A 196 -26.98 18.36 -3.85
CA ASP A 196 -28.11 18.08 -4.72
C ASP A 196 -27.96 16.67 -5.30
N LEU A 197 -28.94 15.82 -5.03
CA LEU A 197 -28.91 14.40 -5.32
C LEU A 197 -30.07 14.00 -6.24
N ILE A 198 -29.79 13.07 -7.12
CA ILE A 198 -30.82 12.28 -7.79
C ILE A 198 -30.94 10.95 -7.08
N VAL A 199 -32.16 10.56 -6.74
CA VAL A 199 -32.52 9.28 -6.15
C VAL A 199 -33.17 8.41 -7.23
N ILE A 200 -32.62 7.21 -7.39
CA ILE A 200 -33.05 6.19 -8.35
C ILE A 200 -33.51 4.98 -7.56
N ASN A 201 -34.77 4.58 -7.72
CA ASN A 201 -35.30 3.41 -7.03
C ASN A 201 -34.71 2.10 -7.61
N ARG A 202 -34.91 0.98 -6.91
CA ARG A 202 -34.37 -0.32 -7.30
C ARG A 202 -34.84 -0.78 -8.68
N GLU A 203 -36.09 -0.54 -9.04
CA GLU A 203 -36.66 -0.97 -10.32
C GLU A 203 -36.01 -0.23 -11.49
N LEU A 204 -35.89 1.10 -11.38
CA LEU A 204 -35.20 1.94 -12.34
C LEU A 204 -33.71 1.59 -12.42
N PHE A 205 -33.06 1.34 -11.28
CA PHE A 205 -31.68 0.87 -11.26
C PHE A 205 -31.51 -0.46 -12.00
N ASN A 206 -32.38 -1.44 -11.75
CA ASN A 206 -32.31 -2.77 -12.35
C ASN A 206 -32.45 -2.74 -13.87
N ARG A 207 -33.31 -1.86 -14.41
CA ARG A 207 -33.54 -1.76 -15.85
C ARG A 207 -32.52 -0.87 -16.58
N CYS A 208 -32.00 0.16 -15.92
CA CYS A 208 -31.13 1.16 -16.57
C CYS A 208 -29.63 0.99 -16.29
N ILE A 209 -29.26 0.69 -15.03
CA ILE A 209 -27.91 0.93 -14.52
C ILE A 209 -27.22 -0.35 -14.04
N ARG A 210 -27.99 -1.36 -13.60
CA ARG A 210 -27.47 -2.58 -12.97
C ARG A 210 -26.47 -3.32 -13.84
N LEU A 211 -26.75 -3.51 -15.13
CA LEU A 211 -25.85 -4.26 -16.02
C LEU A 211 -24.47 -3.60 -16.13
N PHE A 212 -24.44 -2.27 -16.17
CA PHE A 212 -23.19 -1.50 -16.24
C PHE A 212 -22.34 -1.70 -14.98
N HIS A 213 -22.90 -1.42 -13.80
CA HIS A 213 -22.16 -1.55 -12.54
C HIS A 213 -21.86 -3.01 -12.16
N ALA A 214 -22.73 -3.96 -12.51
CA ALA A 214 -22.49 -5.37 -12.28
C ALA A 214 -21.25 -5.84 -13.05
N LYS A 215 -21.13 -5.45 -14.32
CA LYS A 215 -19.96 -5.75 -15.15
C LYS A 215 -18.69 -5.13 -14.60
N GLU A 216 -18.70 -3.84 -14.25
CA GLU A 216 -17.51 -3.18 -13.66
C GLU A 216 -17.10 -3.78 -12.31
N PHE A 217 -18.07 -4.21 -11.50
CA PHE A 217 -17.81 -4.87 -10.22
C PHE A 217 -17.25 -6.28 -10.42
N GLU A 218 -17.79 -7.04 -11.38
CA GLU A 218 -17.31 -8.36 -11.75
C GLU A 218 -15.87 -8.30 -12.28
N GLU A 219 -15.53 -7.34 -13.14
CA GLU A 219 -14.16 -7.10 -13.62
C GLU A 219 -13.18 -6.86 -12.47
N ARG A 220 -13.58 -6.05 -11.47
CA ARG A 220 -12.78 -5.78 -10.27
C ARG A 220 -12.65 -7.02 -9.39
N ASN A 221 -13.74 -7.74 -9.17
CA ASN A 221 -13.71 -8.96 -8.35
C ASN A 221 -12.84 -10.04 -9.01
N HIS A 222 -12.97 -10.22 -10.33
CA HIS A 222 -12.13 -11.12 -11.11
C HIS A 222 -10.64 -10.76 -11.04
N PHE A 223 -10.30 -9.46 -11.09
CA PHE A 223 -8.92 -9.00 -10.88
C PHE A 223 -8.38 -9.40 -9.49
N VAL A 224 -9.16 -9.19 -8.43
CA VAL A 224 -8.73 -9.56 -7.06
C VAL A 224 -8.60 -11.07 -6.90
N GLU A 225 -9.48 -11.85 -7.53
CA GLU A 225 -9.43 -13.32 -7.49
C GLU A 225 -8.25 -13.91 -8.28
N SER A 226 -7.95 -13.35 -9.45
CA SER A 226 -6.87 -13.80 -10.32
C SER A 226 -5.48 -13.43 -9.78
N ASN A 227 -5.34 -12.29 -9.09
CA ASN A 227 -4.04 -11.79 -8.66
C ASN A 227 -3.39 -12.65 -7.55
N PRO A 228 -2.15 -13.15 -7.73
CA PRO A 228 -1.42 -13.97 -6.74
C PRO A 228 -1.24 -13.33 -5.36
N LEU A 229 -1.25 -12.00 -5.27
CA LEU A 229 -1.10 -11.28 -4.01
C LEU A 229 -2.22 -11.60 -3.02
N PHE A 230 -3.45 -11.76 -3.51
CA PHE A 230 -4.66 -11.90 -2.68
C PHE A 230 -5.16 -13.34 -2.53
N LYS A 231 -4.47 -14.34 -3.09
CA LYS A 231 -4.91 -15.76 -3.03
C LYS A 231 -5.20 -16.26 -1.61
N GLY A 232 -4.45 -15.78 -0.61
CA GLY A 232 -4.61 -16.18 0.80
C GLY A 232 -5.66 -15.39 1.60
N TRP A 233 -6.36 -14.45 0.97
CA TRP A 233 -7.34 -13.62 1.66
C TRP A 233 -8.69 -14.35 1.78
N LEU A 234 -9.40 -14.12 2.88
CA LEU A 234 -10.77 -14.58 3.02
C LEU A 234 -11.68 -13.89 1.99
N PRO A 235 -12.73 -14.56 1.48
CA PRO A 235 -13.63 -13.99 0.47
C PRO A 235 -14.19 -12.62 0.86
N LYS A 236 -14.57 -12.43 2.14
CA LYS A 236 -15.04 -11.15 2.67
C LYS A 236 -14.05 -10.01 2.45
N PHE A 237 -12.74 -10.26 2.63
CA PHE A 237 -11.71 -9.24 2.43
C PHE A 237 -11.39 -9.01 0.95
N LYS A 238 -11.53 -10.04 0.11
CA LYS A 238 -11.41 -9.88 -1.36
C LYS A 238 -12.51 -8.95 -1.90
N VAL A 239 -13.74 -9.13 -1.43
CA VAL A 239 -14.86 -8.24 -1.79
C VAL A 239 -14.59 -6.82 -1.31
N GLN A 240 -14.10 -6.62 -0.08
CA GLN A 240 -13.72 -5.29 0.41
C GLN A 240 -12.59 -4.67 -0.42
N MET A 241 -11.61 -5.46 -0.86
CA MET A 241 -10.55 -5.00 -1.75
C MET A 241 -11.12 -4.55 -3.09
N ALA A 242 -11.96 -5.37 -3.73
CA ALA A 242 -12.60 -5.04 -4.99
C ALA A 242 -13.43 -3.74 -4.90
N MET A 243 -14.11 -3.51 -3.77
CA MET A 243 -14.84 -2.26 -3.50
C MET A 243 -13.91 -1.04 -3.35
N SER A 244 -12.69 -1.23 -2.84
CA SER A 244 -11.72 -0.15 -2.65
C SER A 244 -10.92 0.22 -3.90
N LEU A 245 -10.91 -0.64 -4.92
CA LEU A 245 -10.23 -0.42 -6.19
C LEU A 245 -11.05 0.50 -7.09
N ARG A 246 -10.40 1.53 -7.64
CA ARG A 246 -10.95 2.38 -8.70
C ARG A 246 -10.27 2.09 -10.03
N LYS A 247 -11.06 1.92 -11.09
CA LYS A 247 -10.52 1.82 -12.46
C LYS A 247 -10.18 3.22 -12.95
N GLU A 248 -8.98 3.39 -13.50
CA GLU A 248 -8.53 4.63 -14.11
C GLU A 248 -7.96 4.32 -15.50
N LYS A 249 -8.32 5.14 -16.48
CA LYS A 249 -7.88 5.02 -17.87
C LYS A 249 -7.08 6.26 -18.24
N LEU A 250 -5.84 6.06 -18.65
CA LEU A 250 -4.92 7.14 -18.99
C LEU A 250 -4.47 7.02 -20.45
N ASN A 251 -4.42 8.16 -21.13
CA ASN A 251 -4.00 8.25 -22.53
C ASN A 251 -2.47 8.24 -22.66
N PHE A 252 -2.00 8.12 -23.90
CA PHE A 252 -0.59 8.25 -24.27
C PHE A 252 0.08 9.49 -23.66
N GLU A 253 1.35 9.36 -23.24
CA GLU A 253 2.20 10.41 -22.66
C GLU A 253 1.73 11.02 -21.33
N ARG A 254 0.61 10.55 -20.75
CA ARG A 254 0.22 10.96 -19.41
C ARG A 254 1.17 10.38 -18.37
N VAL A 255 1.53 11.22 -17.39
CA VAL A 255 2.31 10.83 -16.21
C VAL A 255 1.35 10.17 -15.22
N ILE A 256 1.66 8.94 -14.81
CA ILE A 256 0.89 8.21 -13.79
C ILE A 256 1.29 8.70 -12.40
N VAL A 257 2.60 8.68 -12.13
CA VAL A 257 3.22 9.17 -10.89
C VAL A 257 4.50 9.89 -11.24
N LYS A 258 4.86 10.91 -10.45
CA LYS A 258 6.08 11.68 -10.65
C LYS A 258 7.02 11.52 -9.47
N GLN A 259 8.31 11.42 -9.77
CA GLN A 259 9.36 11.37 -8.76
C GLN A 259 9.28 12.58 -7.83
N GLY A 260 9.33 12.31 -6.52
CA GLY A 260 9.25 13.33 -5.48
C GLY A 260 7.84 13.66 -5.01
N ASP A 261 6.80 13.26 -5.74
CA ASP A 261 5.42 13.41 -5.27
C ASP A 261 5.18 12.48 -4.07
N ARG A 262 4.28 12.87 -3.17
CA ARG A 262 3.92 12.05 -2.00
C ARG A 262 3.29 10.73 -2.44
N PHE A 263 3.65 9.66 -1.75
CA PHE A 263 3.05 8.35 -1.97
C PHE A 263 1.55 8.40 -1.66
N ASP A 264 0.71 8.18 -2.69
CA ASP A 264 -0.75 8.29 -2.58
C ASP A 264 -1.47 6.93 -2.61
N GLY A 265 -0.74 5.85 -2.91
CA GLY A 265 -1.26 4.50 -2.93
C GLY A 265 -0.57 3.58 -3.94
N LEU A 266 -1.16 2.40 -4.10
CA LEU A 266 -0.71 1.38 -5.05
C LEU A 266 -1.53 1.47 -6.34
N ARG A 267 -0.88 1.25 -7.49
CA ARG A 267 -1.55 1.20 -8.79
C ARG A 267 -1.20 -0.09 -9.50
N PHE A 268 -2.20 -0.79 -10.00
CA PHE A 268 -2.07 -2.08 -10.66
C PHE A 268 -2.39 -1.92 -12.14
N ILE A 269 -1.40 -2.12 -13.01
CA ILE A 269 -1.66 -2.03 -14.46
C ILE A 269 -2.42 -3.27 -14.92
N THR A 270 -3.59 -3.07 -15.52
CA THR A 270 -4.38 -4.17 -16.09
C THR A 270 -4.13 -4.34 -17.58
N SER A 271 -3.98 -3.22 -18.31
CA SER A 271 -3.73 -3.19 -19.75
C SER A 271 -2.88 -1.98 -20.11
N GLY A 272 -2.12 -2.08 -21.21
CA GLY A 272 -1.22 -1.04 -21.69
C GLY A 272 0.23 -1.20 -21.23
N GLN A 273 1.05 -0.20 -21.59
CA GLN A 273 2.47 -0.15 -21.31
C GLN A 273 2.88 1.22 -20.81
N ALA A 274 3.73 1.23 -19.79
CA ALA A 274 4.28 2.43 -19.21
C ALA A 274 5.80 2.33 -19.08
N LYS A 275 6.48 3.47 -19.10
CA LYS A 275 7.93 3.58 -18.94
C LYS A 275 8.25 4.15 -17.58
N LEU A 276 9.17 3.50 -16.88
CA LEU A 276 9.67 3.95 -15.59
C LEU A 276 11.02 4.66 -15.79
N THR A 277 11.08 5.91 -15.36
CA THR A 277 12.27 6.76 -15.45
C THR A 277 12.63 7.32 -14.09
N SER A 278 13.92 7.55 -13.84
CA SER A 278 14.38 8.11 -12.58
C SER A 278 15.53 9.08 -12.81
N ASP A 279 15.52 10.19 -12.09
CA ASP A 279 16.67 11.09 -11.99
C ASP A 279 17.44 10.80 -10.69
N SER A 280 18.69 10.35 -10.87
CA SER A 280 19.61 9.98 -9.79
C SER A 280 20.01 11.17 -8.92
N HIS A 281 20.05 12.39 -9.48
CA HIS A 281 20.47 13.58 -8.73
C HIS A 281 19.39 14.03 -7.76
N LEU A 282 18.12 13.94 -8.16
CA LEU A 282 16.99 14.31 -7.32
C LEU A 282 16.89 13.44 -6.07
N HIS A 283 17.37 12.18 -6.11
CA HIS A 283 17.38 11.30 -4.93
C HIS A 283 18.22 11.86 -3.78
N SER A 284 19.34 12.53 -4.06
CA SER A 284 20.18 13.11 -3.01
C SER A 284 19.47 14.24 -2.23
N ILE A 285 18.57 14.95 -2.91
CA ILE A 285 17.75 16.02 -2.34
C ILE A 285 16.50 15.44 -1.66
N GLN A 286 15.88 14.45 -2.31
CA GLN A 286 14.65 13.79 -1.85
C GLN A 286 14.89 12.93 -0.61
N TYR A 287 16.05 12.28 -0.51
CA TYR A 287 16.39 11.33 0.54
C TYR A 287 17.72 11.64 1.23
N PRO A 288 17.89 12.81 1.88
CA PRO A 288 19.18 13.20 2.46
C PRO A 288 19.71 12.19 3.49
N GLU A 289 18.83 11.51 4.22
CA GLU A 289 19.17 10.51 5.24
C GLU A 289 19.92 9.29 4.70
N TYR A 290 19.74 8.98 3.42
CA TYR A 290 20.39 7.86 2.76
C TYR A 290 21.77 8.23 2.19
N TYR A 291 22.13 9.53 2.15
CA TYR A 291 23.34 10.01 1.51
C TYR A 291 24.41 10.46 2.54
N PRO A 292 25.70 10.18 2.29
CA PRO A 292 26.24 9.48 1.12
C PRO A 292 25.93 7.97 1.16
N LEU A 293 25.49 7.43 0.02
CA LEU A 293 25.19 6.01 -0.11
C LEU A 293 26.50 5.20 -0.03
N PRO A 294 26.56 4.17 0.83
CA PRO A 294 27.73 3.29 0.91
C PRO A 294 27.87 2.43 -0.36
N ASP A 295 29.10 2.05 -0.69
CA ASP A 295 29.35 1.13 -1.81
C ASP A 295 28.81 -0.26 -1.47
N VAL A 296 27.78 -0.67 -2.21
CA VAL A 296 27.12 -1.97 -2.04
C VAL A 296 28.09 -3.13 -2.27
N ASP A 297 29.09 -2.98 -3.16
CA ASP A 297 30.09 -4.03 -3.39
C ASP A 297 31.01 -4.24 -2.17
N GLU A 298 31.29 -3.18 -1.42
CA GLU A 298 32.05 -3.29 -0.16
C GLU A 298 31.20 -3.93 0.94
N LEU A 299 29.94 -3.49 1.05
CA LEU A 299 28.99 -4.04 2.03
C LEU A 299 28.75 -5.54 1.86
N GLU A 300 28.61 -6.02 0.63
CA GLU A 300 28.45 -7.46 0.34
C GLU A 300 29.71 -8.24 0.73
N LYS A 301 30.90 -7.71 0.44
CA LYS A 301 32.18 -8.35 0.83
C LYS A 301 32.33 -8.44 2.35
N ASP A 302 31.93 -7.41 3.07
CA ASP A 302 32.02 -7.39 4.53
C ASP A 302 31.04 -8.36 5.19
N GLU A 303 29.83 -8.52 4.64
CA GLU A 303 28.88 -9.54 5.12
C GLU A 303 29.40 -10.97 4.92
N VAL A 304 30.04 -11.26 3.79
CA VAL A 304 30.66 -12.56 3.54
C VAL A 304 31.79 -12.83 4.55
N ARG A 305 32.61 -11.81 4.84
CA ARG A 305 33.67 -11.90 5.86
C ARG A 305 33.11 -12.13 7.26
N GLU A 306 32.05 -11.44 7.64
CA GLU A 306 31.39 -11.62 8.95
C GLU A 306 30.76 -13.00 9.09
N SER A 307 30.05 -13.47 8.07
CA SER A 307 29.42 -14.80 8.06
C SER A 307 30.48 -15.90 8.22
N LEU A 308 31.61 -15.77 7.52
CA LEU A 308 32.74 -16.70 7.65
C LEU A 308 33.37 -16.66 9.05
N ARG A 309 33.48 -15.48 9.68
CA ARG A 309 33.96 -15.36 11.07
C ARG A 309 33.05 -16.07 12.06
N GLN A 310 31.74 -15.96 11.88
CA GLN A 310 30.73 -16.62 12.72
C GLN A 310 30.78 -18.15 12.58
N GLU A 311 30.85 -18.67 11.34
CA GLU A 311 30.95 -20.13 11.09
C GLU A 311 32.22 -20.74 11.67
N LEU A 312 33.34 -20.01 11.63
CA LEU A 312 34.62 -20.48 12.14
C LEU A 312 34.72 -20.46 13.67
N LYS A 313 33.68 -20.03 14.41
CA LYS A 313 33.68 -19.85 15.88
C LYS A 313 34.95 -19.14 16.38
N MET A 314 35.46 -18.20 15.60
CA MET A 314 36.55 -17.36 16.04
C MET A 314 35.94 -16.37 17.02
N ASN A 315 36.17 -16.59 18.31
CA ASN A 315 35.96 -15.55 19.32
C ASN A 315 36.62 -14.28 18.81
N GLU A 316 35.97 -13.14 19.00
CA GLU A 316 36.53 -11.83 18.69
C GLU A 316 37.99 -11.80 19.13
N CYS A 317 38.90 -11.92 18.15
CA CYS A 317 40.20 -11.34 18.34
C CYS A 317 39.90 -9.86 18.41
N LYS A 318 39.84 -9.33 19.64
CA LYS A 318 40.10 -7.92 19.93
C LYS A 318 41.55 -7.64 19.53
N SER A 319 41.86 -7.78 18.25
CA SER A 319 42.91 -6.96 17.65
C SER A 319 42.32 -5.57 17.69
N ALA A 320 42.78 -4.79 18.66
CA ALA A 320 42.65 -3.36 18.65
C ALA A 320 43.22 -2.84 17.33
N THR A 321 42.41 -2.80 16.27
CA THR A 321 42.52 -1.75 15.30
C THR A 321 42.14 -0.50 16.06
N LYS A 322 43.14 0.13 16.69
CA LYS A 322 43.14 1.58 16.83
C LYS A 322 42.69 2.08 15.46
N SER A 323 41.46 2.58 15.40
CA SER A 323 41.07 3.54 14.40
C SER A 323 42.07 4.68 14.53
N ARG A 324 43.19 4.57 13.80
CA ARG A 324 43.94 5.76 13.44
C ARG A 324 42.92 6.59 12.68
N PRO A 325 42.57 7.81 13.13
CA PRO A 325 41.89 8.72 12.25
C PRO A 325 42.81 8.84 11.04
N LYS A 326 42.35 8.41 9.87
CA LYS A 326 43.02 8.83 8.64
C LYS A 326 42.81 10.33 8.63
N LEU A 327 43.85 11.07 9.05
CA LEU A 327 44.04 12.44 8.61
C LEU A 327 43.82 12.38 7.10
N PHE A 328 42.81 13.10 6.63
CA PHE A 328 42.74 13.51 5.25
C PHE A 328 44.04 14.28 4.98
N THR A 329 45.05 13.62 4.42
CA THR A 329 46.11 14.34 3.73
C THR A 329 45.45 14.89 2.47
N ASN A 330 45.41 16.22 2.40
CA ASN A 330 45.10 16.95 1.18
C ASN A 330 46.24 16.69 0.19
N ASP A 331 46.24 15.51 -0.44
CA ASP A 331 47.04 15.29 -1.63
C ASP A 331 46.25 15.89 -2.80
N THR A 332 46.60 17.15 -3.06
CA THR A 332 46.25 17.89 -4.27
C THR A 332 46.92 17.21 -5.47
N ASP A 333 46.36 16.09 -5.92
CA ASP A 333 46.70 15.57 -7.24
C ASP A 333 45.83 16.29 -8.28
N ARG A 334 46.49 17.26 -8.92
CA ARG A 334 46.01 17.96 -10.11
C ARG A 334 45.97 16.95 -11.26
N SER A 335 44.84 16.29 -11.45
CA SER A 335 44.50 15.64 -12.71
C SER A 335 43.09 16.01 -13.14
N ASP A 336 43.03 16.87 -14.15
CA ASP A 336 41.91 17.18 -15.03
C ASP A 336 40.54 17.47 -14.39
N LYS A 337 40.34 18.77 -14.12
CA LYS A 337 39.02 19.41 -14.13
C LYS A 337 38.43 19.34 -15.55
N ARG A 338 37.93 18.19 -15.95
CA ARG A 338 36.77 18.13 -16.85
C ARG A 338 35.57 17.99 -15.93
N SER A 339 34.90 19.12 -15.67
CA SER A 339 33.52 19.12 -15.17
C SER A 339 32.74 18.06 -15.96
N PRO A 340 32.20 16.99 -15.35
CA PRO A 340 31.36 16.08 -16.09
C PRO A 340 30.20 16.94 -16.57
N LYS A 341 30.06 17.08 -17.89
CA LYS A 341 28.92 17.75 -18.52
C LYS A 341 27.68 17.17 -17.86
N GLN A 342 27.02 18.00 -17.06
CA GLN A 342 25.93 17.65 -16.17
C GLN A 342 24.71 17.38 -17.04
N SER A 343 24.68 16.19 -17.63
CA SER A 343 23.55 15.72 -18.38
C SER A 343 22.55 15.28 -17.33
N ASN A 344 21.50 16.07 -17.10
CA ASN A 344 20.26 15.62 -16.48
C ASN A 344 19.70 14.47 -17.32
N ARG A 345 20.25 13.26 -17.14
CA ARG A 345 19.76 12.07 -17.83
C ARG A 345 18.75 11.46 -16.89
N ASN A 346 17.48 11.63 -17.23
CA ASN A 346 16.45 10.72 -16.75
C ASN A 346 16.86 9.33 -17.25
N ILE A 347 17.22 8.45 -16.31
CA ILE A 347 17.62 7.09 -16.63
C ILE A 347 16.35 6.27 -16.75
N GLU A 348 16.21 5.56 -17.87
CA GLU A 348 15.11 4.63 -18.06
C GLU A 348 15.43 3.36 -17.28
N LEU A 349 14.64 3.04 -16.26
CA LEU A 349 14.87 1.84 -15.46
C LEU A 349 14.30 0.62 -16.19
N CYS A 350 13.00 0.62 -16.49
CA CYS A 350 12.34 -0.48 -17.19
C CYS A 350 11.03 -0.06 -17.85
N LEU A 351 10.52 -0.94 -18.70
CA LEU A 351 9.15 -0.90 -19.21
C LEU A 351 8.27 -1.76 -18.29
N ILE A 352 7.10 -1.22 -17.95
CA ILE A 352 6.10 -1.81 -17.06
C ILE A 352 4.87 -2.16 -17.91
N CYS A 353 4.37 -3.38 -17.73
CA CYS A 353 3.25 -3.92 -18.51
C CYS A 353 2.10 -4.38 -17.60
N SER A 354 1.08 -5.02 -18.19
CA SER A 354 -0.01 -5.67 -17.47
C SER A 354 0.48 -6.56 -16.33
N GLN A 355 -0.28 -6.54 -15.22
CA GLN A 355 -0.03 -7.25 -13.95
C GLN A 355 1.12 -6.70 -13.10
N GLU A 356 1.81 -5.65 -13.55
CA GLU A 356 2.79 -4.97 -12.72
C GLU A 356 2.17 -3.92 -11.80
N ILE A 357 2.90 -3.64 -10.73
CA ILE A 357 2.49 -2.74 -9.65
C ILE A 357 3.40 -1.52 -9.67
N ILE A 358 2.79 -0.36 -9.48
CA ILE A 358 3.44 0.92 -9.24
C ILE A 358 3.22 1.28 -7.76
N GLY A 359 4.26 1.82 -7.12
CA GLY A 359 4.27 2.10 -5.68
C GLY A 359 4.70 0.90 -4.81
N ASP A 360 5.07 -0.22 -5.44
CA ASP A 360 5.53 -1.43 -4.77
C ASP A 360 6.86 -1.22 -4.03
N MET A 361 7.77 -0.43 -4.61
CA MET A 361 9.05 -0.04 -4.02
C MET A 361 8.88 0.82 -2.77
N GLU A 362 8.00 1.82 -2.85
CA GLU A 362 7.67 2.73 -1.74
C GLU A 362 7.07 1.94 -0.58
N VAL A 363 6.19 0.99 -0.87
CA VAL A 363 5.64 0.06 0.13
C VAL A 363 6.71 -0.89 0.71
N ALA A 364 7.60 -1.44 -0.11
CA ALA A 364 8.62 -2.37 0.35
C ALA A 364 9.65 -1.72 1.27
N MET A 365 9.95 -0.44 1.04
CA MET A 365 10.98 0.33 1.73
C MET A 365 10.46 1.36 2.73
N GLU A 366 9.14 1.52 2.83
CA GLU A 366 8.46 2.51 3.67
C GLU A 366 8.93 3.94 3.33
N LEU A 367 8.85 4.30 2.04
CA LEU A 367 9.21 5.63 1.54
C LEU A 367 7.97 6.53 1.44
N ASP A 368 8.11 7.80 1.83
CA ASP A 368 7.01 8.76 1.83
C ASP A 368 6.73 9.39 0.45
N THR A 369 7.67 9.25 -0.49
CA THR A 369 7.60 9.89 -1.82
C THR A 369 7.97 8.90 -2.92
N TYR A 370 7.48 9.11 -4.14
CA TYR A 370 7.83 8.25 -5.26
C TYR A 370 9.29 8.41 -5.65
N SER A 371 10.02 7.30 -5.71
CA SER A 371 11.43 7.26 -6.10
C SER A 371 11.67 7.38 -7.61
N TYR A 372 10.62 7.30 -8.42
CA TYR A 372 10.68 7.33 -9.88
C TYR A 372 9.44 7.99 -10.50
N THR A 373 9.53 8.31 -11.79
CA THR A 373 8.43 8.83 -12.61
C THR A 373 7.96 7.75 -13.57
N VAL A 374 6.65 7.54 -13.69
CA VAL A 374 6.05 6.60 -14.64
C VAL A 374 5.22 7.36 -15.68
N THR A 375 5.50 7.13 -16.95
CA THR A 375 4.81 7.75 -18.09
C THR A 375 4.19 6.70 -19.00
N CYS A 376 2.93 6.88 -19.41
CA CYS A 376 2.24 6.00 -20.34
C CYS A 376 2.88 6.06 -21.74
N ILE A 377 3.24 4.90 -22.31
CA ILE A 377 3.67 4.77 -23.72
C ILE A 377 2.49 4.37 -24.61
N GLN A 378 1.42 3.86 -24.02
CA GLN A 378 0.18 3.51 -24.70
C GLN A 378 -1.00 3.89 -23.81
N GLU A 379 -2.21 3.82 -24.38
CA GLU A 379 -3.42 3.89 -23.56
C GLU A 379 -3.35 2.79 -22.49
N THR A 380 -3.37 3.19 -21.22
CA THR A 380 -3.10 2.33 -20.08
C THR A 380 -4.30 2.34 -19.14
N GLU A 381 -4.79 1.15 -18.83
CA GLU A 381 -5.82 0.93 -17.83
C GLU A 381 -5.18 0.39 -16.55
N MET A 382 -5.60 0.92 -15.41
CA MET A 382 -5.09 0.50 -14.11
C MET A 382 -6.16 0.54 -13.03
N TYR A 383 -5.94 -0.25 -11.97
CA TYR A 383 -6.66 -0.11 -10.73
C TYR A 383 -5.84 0.66 -9.71
N VAL A 384 -6.44 1.69 -9.12
CA VAL A 384 -5.83 2.52 -8.08
C VAL A 384 -6.40 2.12 -6.71
N LEU A 385 -5.49 1.89 -5.77
CA LEU A 385 -5.77 1.64 -4.36
C LEU A 385 -5.16 2.76 -3.52
N ASP A 386 -6.01 3.59 -2.91
CA ASP A 386 -5.56 4.70 -2.06
C ASP A 386 -4.74 4.24 -0.86
N GLN A 387 -3.83 5.10 -0.40
CA GLN A 387 -3.01 4.94 0.79
C GLN A 387 -3.85 4.51 2.02
N LYS A 388 -4.97 5.17 2.29
CA LYS A 388 -5.83 4.84 3.44
C LYS A 388 -6.40 3.42 3.39
N ASN A 389 -6.73 2.94 2.19
CA ASN A 389 -7.24 1.59 1.98
C ASN A 389 -6.12 0.57 2.03
N TYR A 390 -4.96 0.89 1.48
CA TYR A 390 -3.73 0.11 1.62
C TYR A 390 -3.36 -0.13 3.10
N GLU A 391 -3.26 0.93 3.90
CA GLU A 391 -2.93 0.85 5.34
C GLU A 391 -3.95 -0.03 6.09
N ARG A 392 -5.23 0.13 5.78
CA ARG A 392 -6.31 -0.61 6.48
C ARG A 392 -6.39 -2.08 6.08
N LEU A 393 -6.32 -2.37 4.78
CA LEU A 393 -6.59 -3.71 4.24
C LEU A 393 -5.33 -4.56 4.14
N ILE A 394 -4.19 -3.97 3.78
CA ILE A 394 -2.94 -4.69 3.57
C ILE A 394 -2.07 -4.61 4.83
N GLU A 395 -1.70 -3.41 5.25
CA GLU A 395 -0.72 -3.24 6.34
C GLU A 395 -1.21 -3.76 7.68
N LYS A 396 -2.42 -3.37 8.11
CA LYS A 396 -2.95 -3.77 9.42
C LYS A 396 -3.54 -5.18 9.45
N ARG A 397 -4.18 -5.63 8.37
CA ARG A 397 -4.95 -6.90 8.34
C ARG A 397 -4.19 -8.07 7.70
N HIS A 398 -3.38 -7.81 6.68
CA HIS A 398 -2.74 -8.85 5.88
C HIS A 398 -1.24 -8.58 5.63
N PRO A 399 -0.40 -8.55 6.69
CA PRO A 399 1.04 -8.27 6.56
C PRO A 399 1.79 -9.30 5.68
N GLN A 400 1.28 -10.52 5.57
CA GLN A 400 1.81 -11.53 4.64
C GLN A 400 1.81 -11.08 3.18
N THR A 401 0.86 -10.22 2.79
CA THR A 401 0.82 -9.66 1.43
C THR A 401 1.96 -8.67 1.21
N ILE A 402 2.41 -7.93 2.23
CA ILE A 402 3.59 -7.07 2.13
C ILE A 402 4.85 -7.90 1.89
N GLU A 403 4.98 -9.06 2.53
CA GLU A 403 6.11 -9.96 2.27
C GLU A 403 6.13 -10.45 0.81
N LYS A 404 4.95 -10.76 0.24
CA LYS A 404 4.85 -11.09 -1.19
C LYS A 404 5.23 -9.92 -2.10
N ILE A 405 4.81 -8.70 -1.77
CA ILE A 405 5.19 -7.49 -2.51
C ILE A 405 6.71 -7.30 -2.45
N LYS A 406 7.32 -7.39 -1.26
CA LYS A 406 8.78 -7.30 -1.08
C LYS A 406 9.54 -8.30 -1.95
N LYS A 407 9.05 -9.55 -2.01
CA LYS A 407 9.63 -10.57 -2.89
C LYS A 407 9.49 -10.22 -4.37
N SER A 408 8.32 -9.73 -4.79
CA SER A 408 8.06 -9.31 -6.17
C SER A 408 8.95 -8.13 -6.59
N VAL A 409 9.12 -7.12 -5.71
CA VAL A 409 10.03 -5.99 -5.91
C VAL A 409 11.47 -6.48 -6.06
N GLN A 410 11.91 -7.40 -5.20
CA GLN A 410 13.25 -7.96 -5.30
C GLN A 410 13.48 -8.63 -6.66
N GLU A 411 12.54 -9.46 -7.13
CA GLU A 411 12.65 -10.13 -8.43
C GLU A 411 12.65 -9.11 -9.58
N LYS A 412 11.68 -8.18 -9.58
CA LYS A 412 11.53 -7.13 -10.59
C LYS A 412 12.80 -6.30 -10.73
N TYR A 413 13.22 -5.63 -9.65
CA TYR A 413 14.34 -4.70 -9.73
C TYR A 413 15.71 -5.40 -9.76
N SER A 414 15.83 -6.63 -9.27
CA SER A 414 17.05 -7.43 -9.47
C SER A 414 17.26 -7.74 -10.96
N LEU A 415 16.19 -8.05 -11.68
CA LEU A 415 16.25 -8.21 -13.13
C LEU A 415 16.58 -6.87 -13.78
N THR A 416 15.87 -5.79 -13.43
CA THR A 416 16.13 -4.44 -13.97
C THR A 416 17.61 -4.03 -13.83
N LEU A 417 18.19 -4.19 -12.64
CA LEU A 417 19.61 -3.88 -12.39
C LEU A 417 20.58 -4.74 -13.19
N SER A 418 20.18 -5.93 -13.63
CA SER A 418 21.03 -6.78 -14.48
C SER A 418 21.14 -6.26 -15.91
N TRP A 419 20.11 -5.56 -16.41
CA TRP A 419 20.06 -5.00 -17.77
C TRP A 419 20.75 -3.64 -17.90
N ILE A 420 20.88 -2.91 -16.79
CA ILE A 420 21.54 -1.60 -16.77
C ILE A 420 23.05 -1.79 -16.92
N LYS A 421 23.62 -1.15 -17.95
CA LYS A 421 25.04 -1.26 -18.31
C LYS A 421 25.97 -0.73 -17.22
N ASP A 422 25.64 0.41 -16.62
CA ASP A 422 26.39 0.98 -15.51
C ASP A 422 25.52 1.08 -14.25
N LYS A 423 25.72 0.13 -13.34
CA LYS A 423 24.99 0.07 -12.06
C LYS A 423 25.28 1.26 -11.14
N LYS A 424 26.33 2.04 -11.42
CA LYS A 424 26.68 3.25 -10.66
C LYS A 424 25.78 4.44 -11.00
N GLU A 425 25.06 4.40 -12.13
CA GLU A 425 24.13 5.46 -12.52
C GLU A 425 22.89 5.50 -11.61
N ILE A 426 22.54 4.38 -10.98
CA ILE A 426 21.34 4.22 -10.16
C ILE A 426 21.71 3.70 -8.75
N PRO A 427 22.42 4.51 -7.94
CA PRO A 427 22.97 4.06 -6.65
C PRO A 427 21.87 3.80 -5.61
N LEU A 428 20.78 4.58 -5.62
CA LEU A 428 19.70 4.45 -4.66
C LEU A 428 19.01 3.08 -4.78
N PHE A 429 18.53 2.70 -5.97
CA PHE A 429 17.84 1.42 -6.15
C PHE A 429 18.74 0.23 -5.83
N ARG A 430 20.04 0.31 -6.17
CA ARG A 430 21.04 -0.70 -5.80
C ARG A 430 21.12 -0.88 -4.28
N TYR A 431 21.20 0.22 -3.54
CA TYR A 431 21.25 0.20 -2.08
C TYR A 431 19.93 -0.30 -1.46
N LEU A 432 18.78 0.15 -1.97
CA LEU A 432 17.48 -0.25 -1.44
C LEU A 432 17.25 -1.76 -1.60
N ILE A 433 17.59 -2.33 -2.75
CA ILE A 433 17.49 -3.79 -2.98
C ILE A 433 18.42 -4.56 -2.05
N TYR A 434 19.65 -4.09 -1.87
CA TYR A 434 20.57 -4.69 -0.89
C TYR A 434 19.96 -4.70 0.52
N LYS A 435 19.33 -3.58 0.94
CA LYS A 435 18.66 -3.47 2.27
C LYS A 435 17.48 -4.45 2.39
N ILE A 436 16.70 -4.66 1.34
CA ILE A 436 15.62 -5.69 1.30
C ILE A 436 16.22 -7.09 1.49
N GLN A 437 17.21 -7.46 0.68
CA GLN A 437 17.83 -8.78 0.73
C GLN A 437 18.51 -9.06 2.08
N LYS A 438 19.17 -8.07 2.66
CA LYS A 438 19.81 -8.16 3.98
C LYS A 438 18.77 -8.46 5.08
N LYS A 439 17.62 -7.79 5.06
CA LYS A 439 16.53 -8.04 6.01
C LYS A 439 15.99 -9.48 5.87
N GLU A 440 15.79 -9.96 4.64
CA GLU A 440 15.33 -11.35 4.42
C GLU A 440 16.33 -12.39 4.92
N ARG A 441 17.64 -12.21 4.62
CA ARG A 441 18.68 -13.14 5.06
C ARG A 441 18.69 -13.26 6.58
N LYS A 442 18.59 -12.14 7.30
CA LYS A 442 18.51 -12.11 8.76
C LYS A 442 17.26 -12.84 9.30
N GLN A 443 16.10 -12.67 8.66
CA GLN A 443 14.88 -13.40 9.05
C GLN A 443 15.02 -14.91 8.83
N LYS A 444 15.59 -15.34 7.69
CA LYS A 444 15.85 -16.76 7.40
C LYS A 444 16.84 -17.39 8.40
N ILE A 445 17.87 -16.66 8.81
CA ILE A 445 18.83 -17.12 9.83
C ILE A 445 18.12 -17.32 11.18
N LYS A 446 17.34 -16.33 11.66
CA LYS A 446 16.57 -16.45 12.90
C LYS A 446 15.59 -17.63 12.88
N GLN A 447 14.89 -17.85 11.77
CA GLN A 447 13.98 -18.99 11.64
C GLN A 447 14.71 -20.34 11.66
N LYS A 448 15.92 -20.43 11.10
CA LYS A 448 16.76 -21.64 11.16
C LYS A 448 17.28 -21.91 12.57
N GLU A 449 17.64 -20.87 13.33
CA GLU A 449 18.09 -20.99 14.72
C GLU A 449 16.96 -21.51 15.62
N ILE A 450 15.73 -21.02 15.44
CA ILE A 450 14.54 -21.48 16.19
C ILE A 450 14.23 -22.95 15.87
N LYS A 451 14.17 -23.34 14.58
CA LYS A 451 13.95 -24.75 14.19
C LYS A 451 15.10 -25.68 14.61
N GLY A 452 16.31 -25.16 14.72
CA GLY A 452 17.49 -25.89 15.20
C GLY A 452 17.47 -26.14 16.72
N GLN A 453 16.80 -25.29 17.49
CA GLN A 453 16.57 -25.53 18.93
C GLN A 453 15.51 -26.61 19.17
N ASP A 454 14.43 -26.64 18.37
CA ASP A 454 13.41 -27.70 18.47
C ASP A 454 13.94 -29.09 18.07
N LYS A 455 14.86 -29.16 17.08
CA LYS A 455 15.52 -30.43 16.72
C LYS A 455 16.49 -30.95 17.79
N LYS A 456 17.14 -30.06 18.55
CA LYS A 456 18.05 -30.49 19.63
C LYS A 456 17.35 -31.21 20.78
N ILE A 457 16.03 -31.02 20.95
CA ILE A 457 15.25 -31.74 21.96
C ILE A 457 14.96 -33.19 21.51
N SER A 458 14.98 -33.47 20.21
CA SER A 458 14.71 -34.82 19.66
C SER A 458 15.98 -35.63 19.33
N ASP A 459 17.14 -35.00 19.16
CA ASP A 459 18.37 -35.67 18.72
C ASP A 459 19.22 -36.27 19.85
N ASP A 460 18.87 -36.06 21.14
CA ASP A 460 19.55 -36.69 22.28
C ASP A 460 19.34 -38.22 22.37
N TRP A 461 18.45 -38.80 21.55
CA TRP A 461 18.15 -40.24 21.56
C TRP A 461 18.77 -41.06 20.41
N ILE A 462 19.56 -40.45 19.52
CA ILE A 462 20.15 -41.16 18.37
C ILE A 462 21.65 -40.83 18.24
N ALA A 463 22.40 -40.98 19.33
CA ALA A 463 23.87 -40.89 19.33
C ALA A 463 24.56 -42.25 19.49
N SER A 464 23.83 -43.37 19.38
CA SER A 464 24.36 -44.72 19.59
C SER A 464 24.44 -45.60 18.35
N SER A 465 24.00 -45.14 17.17
CA SER A 465 24.03 -45.99 15.98
C SER A 465 24.16 -45.17 14.70
N LEU A 466 25.41 -44.92 14.29
CA LEU A 466 25.79 -44.66 12.89
C LEU A 466 27.32 -44.79 12.79
N LYS A 467 27.79 -46.00 12.44
CA LYS A 467 29.12 -46.20 11.87
C LYS A 467 29.05 -45.85 10.39
N THR A 468 29.66 -44.74 9.99
CA THR A 468 29.96 -44.46 8.58
C THR A 468 31.41 -44.02 8.45
N GLY A 469 32.21 -44.84 7.75
CA GLY A 469 33.55 -44.48 7.32
C GLY A 469 33.53 -43.48 6.16
N PRO A 470 34.61 -42.73 5.89
CA PRO A 470 34.57 -41.67 4.90
C PRO A 470 35.08 -42.13 3.53
N LEU A 471 34.29 -41.87 2.47
CA LEU A 471 34.83 -41.68 1.12
C LEU A 471 35.32 -40.23 1.05
N VAL A 472 36.63 -40.01 1.00
CA VAL A 472 37.23 -38.68 0.81
C VAL A 472 37.66 -38.54 -0.65
N ASP A 473 36.98 -37.66 -1.37
CA ASP A 473 37.38 -37.21 -2.70
C ASP A 473 38.65 -36.33 -2.60
N MET A 474 39.68 -36.65 -3.37
CA MET A 474 41.03 -36.11 -3.21
C MET A 474 41.25 -34.71 -3.81
N PHE A 475 40.34 -34.17 -4.64
CA PHE A 475 40.59 -32.89 -5.34
C PHE A 475 39.40 -31.92 -5.39
N GLY A 476 38.53 -31.92 -4.38
CA GLY A 476 37.50 -30.88 -4.21
C GLY A 476 38.02 -29.63 -3.48
N PRO A 477 37.41 -28.44 -3.65
CA PRO A 477 37.79 -27.18 -2.99
C PRO A 477 37.70 -27.16 -1.44
N GLY A 478 37.45 -28.29 -0.78
CA GLY A 478 37.58 -28.50 0.68
C GLY A 478 38.83 -29.27 1.13
N SER A 479 39.63 -29.80 0.20
CA SER A 479 40.84 -30.61 0.47
C SER A 479 41.95 -29.80 1.15
N VAL A 480 42.14 -28.53 0.75
CA VAL A 480 43.11 -27.62 1.36
C VAL A 480 42.78 -27.36 2.83
N PHE A 481 41.50 -27.20 3.17
CA PHE A 481 41.05 -27.02 4.55
C PHE A 481 41.26 -28.29 5.39
N HIS A 482 41.04 -29.48 4.81
CA HIS A 482 41.33 -30.75 5.47
C HIS A 482 42.83 -30.90 5.77
N ILE A 483 43.70 -30.58 4.81
CA ILE A 483 45.16 -30.63 4.97
C ILE A 483 45.63 -29.62 6.03
N ILE A 484 45.09 -28.40 6.03
CA ILE A 484 45.40 -27.38 7.05
C ILE A 484 44.97 -27.87 8.44
N ARG A 485 43.78 -28.48 8.56
CA ARG A 485 43.25 -29.01 9.81
C ARG A 485 44.05 -30.20 10.33
N MET A 486 44.48 -31.10 9.44
CA MET A 486 45.36 -32.23 9.75
C MET A 486 46.73 -31.74 10.27
N LYS A 487 47.37 -30.80 9.56
CA LYS A 487 48.65 -30.20 9.99
C LYS A 487 48.54 -29.47 11.34
N ALA A 488 47.43 -28.80 11.61
CA ALA A 488 47.20 -28.16 12.90
C ALA A 488 47.05 -29.18 14.04
N LYS A 489 46.36 -30.31 13.78
CA LYS A 489 46.20 -31.40 14.76
C LYS A 489 47.52 -32.09 15.07
N GLN A 490 48.35 -32.34 14.05
CA GLN A 490 49.71 -32.88 14.18
C GLN A 490 50.58 -32.00 15.10
N ARG A 491 50.62 -30.69 14.83
CA ARG A 491 51.38 -29.73 15.66
C ARG A 491 50.92 -29.68 17.12
N ASN A 492 49.63 -29.91 17.38
CA ASN A 492 49.13 -29.97 18.75
C ASN A 492 49.52 -31.26 19.46
N MET A 493 49.56 -32.40 18.76
CA MET A 493 50.08 -33.64 19.33
C MET A 493 51.57 -33.53 19.65
N GLU A 494 52.38 -33.00 18.74
CA GLU A 494 53.81 -32.74 18.97
C GLU A 494 54.06 -31.83 20.19
N LYS A 495 53.21 -30.82 20.39
CA LYS A 495 53.28 -29.95 21.58
C LYS A 495 52.91 -30.68 22.86
N LEU A 496 51.98 -31.63 22.81
CA LEU A 496 51.59 -32.44 23.97
C LEU A 496 52.70 -33.44 24.32
N ASP A 497 53.29 -34.10 23.32
CA ASP A 497 54.42 -35.01 23.49
C ASP A 497 55.65 -34.27 24.04
N TYR A 498 55.96 -33.08 23.53
CA TYR A 498 57.04 -32.24 24.06
C TYR A 498 56.80 -31.86 25.54
N LYS A 499 55.56 -31.55 25.92
CA LYS A 499 55.20 -31.25 27.31
C LYS A 499 55.26 -32.49 28.22
N ALA A 500 54.87 -33.66 27.71
CA ALA A 500 54.96 -34.93 28.43
C ALA A 500 56.42 -35.32 28.69
N ASN A 501 57.28 -35.25 27.66
CA ASN A 501 58.70 -35.54 27.78
C ASN A 501 59.43 -34.55 28.72
N LYS A 502 58.99 -33.30 28.77
CA LYS A 502 59.51 -32.28 29.72
C LYS A 502 59.06 -32.52 31.17
N ARG A 503 57.94 -33.21 31.41
CA ARG A 503 57.52 -33.64 32.76
C ARG A 503 58.35 -34.82 33.24
N ILE A 504 58.57 -35.82 32.39
CA ILE A 504 59.35 -37.02 32.70
C ILE A 504 60.81 -36.67 33.05
N THR A 505 61.45 -35.78 32.28
CA THR A 505 62.82 -35.29 32.58
C THR A 505 62.92 -34.49 33.88
N ARG A 506 61.86 -33.77 34.28
CA ARG A 506 61.81 -33.06 35.57
C ARG A 506 61.57 -34.01 36.75
N GLU A 507 60.87 -35.12 36.56
CA GLU A 507 60.68 -36.14 37.60
C GLU A 507 61.93 -37.00 37.82
N CYS A 508 62.64 -37.38 36.75
CA CYS A 508 63.94 -38.07 36.86
C CYS A 508 65.03 -37.18 37.51
N SER A 509 64.95 -35.86 37.36
CA SER A 509 65.90 -34.92 38.00
C SER A 509 65.63 -34.71 39.50
N ARG A 510 64.47 -35.14 40.02
CA ARG A 510 64.12 -35.05 41.45
C ARG A 510 64.47 -36.30 42.25
N HIS A 511 64.73 -37.43 41.59
CA HIS A 511 65.08 -38.70 42.24
C HIS A 511 66.59 -38.90 42.49
N ASN A 512 67.45 -37.92 42.17
CA ASN A 512 68.90 -38.04 42.34
C ASN A 512 69.51 -37.03 43.34
N LYS A 513 68.75 -36.66 44.38
CA LYS A 513 69.22 -35.81 45.49
C LYS A 513 68.99 -36.47 46.86
N TYR A 514 69.58 -37.64 47.05
CA TYR A 514 69.96 -38.14 48.37
C TYR A 514 71.25 -38.95 48.18
N PRO A 515 72.44 -38.44 48.59
CA PRO A 515 73.60 -39.30 48.76
C PRO A 515 73.44 -40.11 50.06
N ALA A 516 74.08 -41.28 50.09
CA ALA A 516 74.35 -42.01 51.32
C ALA A 516 75.16 -41.16 52.32
#